data_AF-A0AAN8FU31-F1
#
_entry.id   AF-A0AAN8FU31-F1
#
_cell.length_a   1.000
_cell.length_b   1.000
_cell.length_c   1.000
_cell.angle_alpha   90.00
_cell.angle_beta   90.00
_cell.angle_gamma   90.00
#
_symmetry.space_group_name_H-M   'P 1'
#
loop_
_entity.id
_entity.type
_entity.pdbx_description
1 polymer ?
#
loop_
_entity_poly.entity_id
_entity_poly.type
_entity_poly.pdbx_seq_one_letter_code
_entity_poly.pdbx_strand_id
1 'polypeptide(L)'
;MKELAIPRLARATVHDYSSGQLVHDTHRVSKSAWLEGWEHEVADRLNKRIDMMTNLEMSTAEDLQVQNYGVGGHYIAHFDHLRKDDSESFKSFGTGNRIATVLFYVSLYESCKMVKRG
;
A
#
# COMPACT_ATOMS: atom_id res chain seq x y z
N MET A 1 11.03 10.22 -2.70
CA MET A 1 10.09 9.32 -2.00
C MET A 1 9.98 9.66 -0.52
N LYS A 2 11.05 9.53 0.27
CA LYS A 2 11.02 9.85 1.72
C LYS A 2 10.52 11.27 2.02
N GLU A 3 11.14 12.27 1.38
CA GLU A 3 10.78 13.69 1.58
C GLU A 3 9.34 14.00 1.17
N LEU A 4 8.82 13.35 0.13
CA LEU A 4 7.43 13.49 -0.32
C LEU A 4 6.44 12.89 0.68
N ALA A 5 6.83 11.80 1.34
CA ALA A 5 5.96 11.07 2.27
C ALA A 5 5.93 11.69 3.67
N ILE A 6 7.07 12.18 4.19
CA ILE A 6 7.21 12.73 5.55
C ILE A 6 6.07 13.68 5.95
N PRO A 7 5.69 14.71 5.17
CA PRO A 7 4.65 15.66 5.59
C PRO A 7 3.25 15.04 5.64
N ARG A 8 3.05 13.86 5.03
CA ARG A 8 1.75 13.15 4.93
C ARG A 8 1.67 11.91 5.81
N LEU A 9 2.74 11.56 6.52
CA LEU A 9 2.80 10.36 7.38
C LEU A 9 1.82 10.50 8.55
N ALA A 10 0.70 9.79 8.46
CA ALA A 10 -0.29 9.68 9.52
C ALA A 10 -0.27 8.26 10.11
N ARG A 11 -0.77 8.10 11.34
CA ARG A 11 -0.91 6.78 11.97
C ARG A 11 -1.77 5.88 11.07
N ALA A 12 -1.27 4.68 10.75
CA ALA A 12 -2.01 3.74 9.93
C ALA A 12 -3.34 3.35 10.59
N THR A 13 -4.37 3.21 9.77
CA THR A 13 -5.69 2.71 10.15
C THR A 13 -5.98 1.43 9.37
N VAL A 14 -6.71 0.52 9.99
CA VAL A 14 -7.23 -0.68 9.33
C VAL A 14 -8.74 -0.61 9.27
N HIS A 15 -9.34 -1.32 8.31
CA HIS A 15 -10.79 -1.48 8.25
C HIS A 15 -11.19 -2.57 9.24
N ASP A 16 -11.98 -2.22 10.25
CA ASP A 16 -12.51 -3.20 11.19
C ASP A 16 -13.57 -4.06 10.49
N TYR A 17 -13.43 -5.40 10.59
CA TYR A 17 -14.35 -6.32 9.91
C TYR A 17 -15.76 -6.26 10.50
N SER A 18 -15.88 -6.11 11.82
CA SER A 18 -17.17 -6.11 12.52
C SER A 18 -17.98 -4.82 12.34
N SER A 19 -17.31 -3.67 12.33
CA SER A 19 -17.95 -2.35 12.34
C SER A 19 -17.82 -1.60 11.01
N GLY A 20 -16.91 -2.02 10.13
CA GLY A 20 -16.63 -1.33 8.87
C GLY A 20 -15.98 0.04 9.03
N GLN A 21 -15.53 0.41 10.24
CA GLN A 21 -14.90 1.70 10.50
C GLN A 21 -13.38 1.61 10.40
N LEU A 22 -12.75 2.76 10.11
CA LEU A 22 -11.30 2.90 10.21
C LEU A 22 -10.90 2.99 11.68
N VAL A 23 -10.22 1.95 12.17
CA VAL A 23 -9.75 1.87 13.55
C VAL A 23 -8.23 1.83 13.61
N HIS A 24 -7.68 2.22 14.76
CA HIS A 24 -6.26 2.02 15.05
C HIS A 24 -6.04 0.59 15.52
N ASP A 25 -5.21 -0.15 14.79
CA ASP A 25 -4.86 -1.53 15.13
C ASP A 25 -3.61 -1.58 16.01
N THR A 26 -3.57 -2.55 16.92
CA THR A 26 -2.34 -2.95 17.63
C THR A 26 -1.46 -3.86 16.79
N HIS A 27 -2.01 -4.55 15.79
CA HIS A 27 -1.26 -5.50 14.95
C HIS A 27 -0.37 -4.84 13.89
N ARG A 28 -0.66 -3.59 13.54
CA ARG A 28 0.15 -2.76 12.64
C ARG A 28 0.43 -1.40 13.29
N VAL A 29 1.63 -1.28 13.83
CA VAL A 29 2.12 -0.02 14.41
C VAL A 29 3.05 0.63 13.38
N SER A 30 2.48 1.44 12.49
CA SER A 30 3.25 2.23 11.52
C SER A 30 2.59 3.57 11.22
N LYS A 31 3.35 4.48 10.63
CA LYS A 31 2.81 5.64 9.92
C LYS A 31 2.81 5.34 8.43
N SER A 32 1.79 5.80 7.71
CA SER A 32 1.70 5.63 6.27
C SER A 32 1.30 6.92 5.56
N ALA A 33 1.74 7.02 4.31
CA ALA A 33 1.33 8.03 3.35
C ALA A 33 1.07 7.34 2.00
N TRP A 34 0.20 7.95 1.20
CA TRP A 34 -0.05 7.53 -0.18
C TRP A 34 0.51 8.59 -1.12
N LEU A 35 1.12 8.14 -2.21
CA LEU A 35 1.68 8.97 -3.26
C LEU A 35 1.11 8.52 -4.60
N GLU A 36 0.39 9.41 -5.28
CA GLU A 36 -0.12 9.12 -6.61
C GLU A 36 1.01 9.24 -7.65
N GLY A 37 0.91 8.46 -8.73
CA GLY A 37 1.98 8.37 -9.73
C GLY A 37 2.35 9.71 -10.37
N TRP A 38 1.37 10.59 -10.56
CA TRP A 38 1.53 11.88 -11.23
C TRP A 38 2.03 13.01 -10.30
N GLU A 39 2.13 12.78 -9.00
CA GLU A 39 2.51 13.83 -8.03
C GLU A 39 3.99 14.23 -8.12
N HIS A 40 4.86 13.34 -8.59
CA HIS A 40 6.29 13.60 -8.69
C HIS A 40 6.97 12.68 -9.70
N GLU A 41 8.00 13.17 -10.39
CA GLU A 41 8.77 12.40 -11.38
C GLU A 41 9.38 11.10 -10.85
N VAL A 42 9.64 11.04 -9.55
CA VAL A 42 10.19 9.85 -8.87
C VAL A 42 9.12 8.78 -8.71
N ALA A 43 7.87 9.17 -8.42
CA ALA A 43 6.75 8.25 -8.30
C ALA A 43 6.38 7.68 -9.69
N ASP A 44 6.28 8.54 -10.70
CA ASP A 44 6.05 8.14 -12.09
C ASP A 44 7.16 7.19 -12.60
N ARG A 45 8.43 7.52 -12.36
CA ARG A 45 9.57 6.68 -12.73
C ARG A 45 9.54 5.32 -12.04
N LEU A 46 9.07 5.26 -10.79
CA LEU A 46 8.92 3.99 -10.07
C LEU A 46 7.80 3.15 -10.67
N ASN A 47 6.65 3.75 -10.98
CA ASN A 47 5.53 3.08 -11.63
C ASN A 47 5.93 2.49 -12.99
N LYS A 48 6.64 3.26 -13.82
CA LYS A 48 7.17 2.77 -15.11
C LYS A 48 8.11 1.57 -14.94
N ARG A 49 8.97 1.58 -13.92
CA ARG A 49 9.87 0.44 -13.64
C ARG A 49 9.11 -0.79 -13.16
N ILE A 50 8.08 -0.60 -12.35
CA ILE A 50 7.21 -1.70 -11.89
C ILE A 50 6.49 -2.31 -13.08
N ASP A 51 5.90 -1.49 -13.94
CA ASP A 51 5.25 -1.93 -15.18
C ASP A 51 6.20 -2.79 -16.03
N MET A 52 7.40 -2.28 -16.33
CA MET A 52 8.40 -2.98 -17.13
C MET A 52 8.88 -4.29 -16.51
N MET A 53 9.02 -4.37 -15.17
CA MET A 53 9.57 -5.55 -14.52
C MET A 53 8.52 -6.63 -14.23
N THR A 54 7.26 -6.26 -14.04
CA THR A 54 6.18 -7.22 -13.77
C THR A 54 5.38 -7.58 -15.01
N ASN A 55 5.46 -6.77 -16.07
CA ASN A 55 4.59 -6.86 -17.25
C ASN A 55 3.10 -6.84 -16.87
N LEU A 56 2.74 -6.04 -15.85
CA LEU A 56 1.39 -5.88 -15.34
C LEU A 56 0.97 -4.41 -15.50
N GLU A 57 -0.17 -4.19 -16.16
CA GLU A 57 -0.67 -2.85 -16.48
C GLU A 57 -0.84 -1.98 -15.21
N MET A 58 -0.54 -0.69 -15.33
CA MET A 58 -0.66 0.28 -14.23
C MET A 58 -2.08 0.80 -13.98
N SER A 59 -3.04 0.56 -14.89
CA SER A 59 -4.40 1.10 -14.79
C SER A 59 -5.19 0.61 -13.57
N THR A 60 -4.87 -0.58 -13.07
CA THR A 60 -5.49 -1.19 -11.87
C THR A 60 -4.58 -1.15 -10.64
N ALA A 61 -3.46 -0.44 -10.72
CA ALA A 61 -2.54 -0.30 -9.61
C ALA A 61 -3.12 0.64 -8.54
N GLU A 62 -2.94 0.28 -7.27
CA GLU A 62 -3.18 1.22 -6.16
C GLU A 62 -2.11 2.33 -6.18
N ASP A 63 -2.32 3.42 -5.43
CA ASP A 63 -1.26 4.42 -5.25
C ASP A 63 -0.06 3.85 -4.45
N LEU A 64 1.10 4.49 -4.58
CA LEU A 64 2.30 4.09 -3.84
C LEU A 64 2.09 4.32 -2.35
N GLN A 65 2.08 3.24 -1.58
CA GLN A 65 1.98 3.29 -0.13
C GLN A 65 3.38 3.35 0.51
N VAL A 66 3.72 4.48 1.13
CA VAL A 66 4.94 4.61 1.93
C VAL A 66 4.61 4.30 3.38
N GLN A 67 5.43 3.46 4.01
CA GLN A 67 5.28 3.02 5.40
C GLN A 67 6.55 3.32 6.18
N ASN A 68 6.40 3.89 7.38
CA ASN A 68 7.46 4.14 8.33
C ASN A 68 7.13 3.43 9.65
N TYR A 69 8.01 2.55 10.10
CA TYR A 69 7.78 1.72 11.29
C TYR A 69 8.35 2.33 12.58
N GLY A 70 9.20 3.35 12.51
CA GLY A 70 9.78 3.98 13.70
C GLY A 70 10.40 2.97 14.68
N VAL A 71 10.53 3.37 15.95
CA VAL A 71 11.00 2.48 17.03
C VAL A 71 9.81 1.66 17.56
N GLY A 72 9.94 0.33 17.57
CA GLY A 72 8.93 -0.59 18.08
C GLY A 72 7.74 -0.83 17.13
N GLY A 73 7.73 -0.24 15.93
CA GLY A 73 6.72 -0.57 14.94
C GLY A 73 6.93 -1.94 14.34
N HIS A 74 5.84 -2.64 14.10
CA HIS A 74 5.84 -3.97 13.52
C HIS A 74 4.66 -4.14 12.57
N TYR A 75 4.81 -5.12 11.70
CA TYR A 75 3.71 -5.66 10.92
C TYR A 75 3.69 -7.17 11.11
N ILE A 76 2.60 -7.69 11.68
CA ILE A 76 2.42 -9.14 11.78
C ILE A 76 2.27 -9.77 10.40
N ALA A 77 2.59 -11.07 10.30
CA ALA A 77 2.42 -11.83 9.07
C ALA A 77 0.94 -11.80 8.62
N HIS A 78 0.72 -11.44 7.35
CA HIS A 78 -0.61 -11.34 6.75
C HIS A 78 -0.53 -11.60 5.24
N PHE A 79 -1.68 -11.90 4.63
CA PHE A 79 -1.83 -11.93 3.19
C PHE A 79 -2.22 -10.55 2.67
N ASP A 80 -1.68 -10.16 1.53
CA ASP A 80 -2.04 -8.90 0.90
C ASP A 80 -3.35 -8.98 0.12
N HIS A 81 -3.69 -10.18 -0.37
CA HIS A 81 -4.94 -10.47 -1.06
C HIS A 81 -6.09 -10.66 -0.06
N LEU A 82 -7.31 -10.32 -0.47
CA LEU A 82 -8.53 -10.62 0.28
C LEU A 82 -8.93 -12.09 0.10
N ARG A 83 -9.59 -12.69 1.08
CA ARG A 83 -10.08 -14.08 0.97
C ARG A 83 -11.34 -14.14 0.09
N LYS A 84 -11.63 -15.29 -0.52
CA LYS A 84 -12.73 -15.47 -1.50
C LYS A 84 -14.12 -15.14 -0.95
N ASP A 85 -14.27 -15.29 0.36
CA ASP A 85 -15.43 -15.00 1.19
C ASP A 85 -15.73 -13.48 1.31
N ASP A 86 -14.79 -12.61 0.94
CA ASP A 86 -14.93 -11.14 0.93
C ASP A 86 -15.26 -10.56 -0.46
N SER A 87 -15.97 -11.31 -1.31
CA SER A 87 -16.20 -10.95 -2.72
C SER A 87 -16.89 -9.59 -2.94
N GLU A 88 -17.69 -9.12 -1.98
CA GLU A 88 -18.36 -7.81 -2.04
C GLU A 88 -17.36 -6.65 -1.99
N SER A 89 -16.19 -6.85 -1.39
CA SER A 89 -15.15 -5.82 -1.25
C SER A 89 -14.53 -5.44 -2.60
N PHE A 90 -14.55 -6.31 -3.62
CA PHE A 90 -13.99 -5.98 -4.94
C PHE A 90 -14.87 -5.00 -5.73
N LYS A 91 -16.19 -5.01 -5.48
CA LYS A 91 -17.13 -4.15 -6.21
C LYS A 91 -16.85 -2.66 -5.95
N SER A 92 -16.40 -2.29 -4.76
CA SER A 92 -16.05 -0.90 -4.44
C SER A 92 -14.78 -0.41 -5.12
N PHE A 93 -13.87 -1.31 -5.52
CA PHE A 93 -12.62 -0.93 -6.18
C PHE A 93 -12.73 -0.90 -7.72
N GLY A 94 -13.85 -1.36 -8.29
CA GLY A 94 -14.02 -1.49 -9.75
C GLY A 94 -13.02 -2.45 -10.41
N THR A 95 -12.27 -3.21 -9.61
CA THR A 95 -11.19 -4.12 -9.99
C THR A 95 -11.25 -5.36 -9.09
N GLY A 96 -10.57 -6.44 -9.44
CA GLY A 96 -10.56 -7.65 -8.61
C GLY A 96 -9.48 -7.62 -7.53
N ASN A 97 -8.96 -8.80 -7.21
CA ASN A 97 -8.09 -9.01 -6.06
C ASN A 97 -6.65 -8.65 -6.37
N ARG A 98 -5.85 -8.45 -5.32
CA ARG A 98 -4.43 -8.15 -5.43
C ARG A 98 -3.70 -9.39 -5.93
N ILE A 99 -3.08 -9.29 -7.10
CA ILE A 99 -2.37 -10.40 -7.76
C ILE A 99 -0.85 -10.31 -7.57
N ALA A 100 -0.33 -9.10 -7.29
CA ALA A 100 1.09 -8.89 -7.05
C ALA A 100 1.32 -7.70 -6.12
N THR A 101 2.39 -7.82 -5.33
CA THR A 101 2.89 -6.79 -4.43
C THR A 101 4.36 -6.58 -4.68
N VAL A 102 4.74 -5.34 -4.95
CA VAL A 102 6.15 -4.94 -5.05
C VAL A 102 6.50 -4.13 -3.83
N LEU A 103 7.51 -4.60 -3.09
CA LEU A 103 8.01 -3.94 -1.88
C LEU A 103 9.44 -3.44 -2.10
N PHE A 104 9.63 -2.13 -1.98
CA PHE A 104 10.93 -1.49 -1.96
C PHE A 104 11.30 -1.09 -0.53
N TYR A 105 12.51 -1.43 -0.10
CA TYR A 105 13.08 -0.87 1.12
C TYR A 105 13.77 0.46 0.79
N VAL A 106 13.29 1.55 1.38
CA VAL A 106 13.81 2.91 1.15
C VAL A 106 14.88 3.25 2.17
N SER A 107 14.71 2.79 3.41
CA SER A 107 15.71 2.85 4.49
C SER A 107 15.47 1.71 5.48
N LEU A 108 16.28 1.63 6.55
CA LEU A 108 16.17 0.59 7.59
C LEU A 108 14.77 0.48 8.23
N TYR A 109 14.02 1.58 8.30
CA TYR A 109 12.71 1.64 8.94
C TYR A 109 11.60 2.17 8.02
N GLU A 110 11.89 2.31 6.72
CA GLU A 110 10.95 2.82 5.72
C GLU A 110 10.86 1.90 4.51
N SER A 111 9.63 1.57 4.13
CA SER A 111 9.34 0.83 2.91
C SER A 111 8.35 1.59 2.04
N CYS A 112 8.38 1.32 0.74
CA CYS A 112 7.42 1.80 -0.24
C CYS A 112 6.85 0.60 -0.97
N LYS A 113 5.53 0.52 -1.04
CA LYS A 113 4.80 -0.62 -1.57
C LYS A 113 3.90 -0.17 -2.72
N MET A 114 3.90 -0.96 -3.78
CA MET A 114 2.92 -0.89 -4.86
C MET A 114 2.12 -2.19 -4.90
N VAL A 115 0.83 -2.08 -5.15
CA VAL A 115 -0.09 -3.22 -5.22
C VAL A 115 -0.79 -3.22 -6.57
N LYS A 116 -0.81 -4.39 -7.21
CA LYS A 116 -1.51 -4.62 -8.48
C LYS A 116 -2.76 -5.45 -8.25
N ARG A 117 -3.89 -4.99 -8.77
CA ARG A 117 -5.15 -5.73 -8.79
C ARG A 117 -5.40 -6.34 -10.16
N GLY A 118 -5.93 -7.55 -10.20
CA GLY A 118 -6.35 -8.26 -11.41
C GLY A 118 -7.83 -8.56 -11.38
#